data_AF-A0A0D7ARH4-F1
#
_entry.id   AF-A0A0D7ARH4-F1
#
_cell.length_a   1.000
_cell.length_b   1.000
_cell.length_c   1.000
_cell.angle_alpha   90.00
_cell.angle_beta   90.00
_cell.angle_gamma   90.00
#
_symmetry.space_group_name_H-M   'P 1'
#
loop_
_entity.id
_entity.type
_entity.pdbx_description
1 polymer ?
#
loop_
_entity_poly.entity_id
_entity_poly.type
_entity_poly.pdbx_seq_one_letter_code
_entity_poly.pdbx_strand_id
1 'polypeptide(L)'
;MSSKRTADTAFSDASTGAGSPQLQLGPSQGSGGDAKRPWKKTSKWRQKAPATSDKPANHDRSRFDDIVNDLMPYSIPSCQTALTRVGNSLKITGSKRSTFPEVADGHYHYVMPEAAIFANHKHQHTRTLFLVNLVRLLPLIKCNIGTIKNAKDDMAHMTSGLWRKILAGFDGKGYKEGTLAAEMRTSAMEVFIENLKGHNLPPDLHKLSNAPAVWNGVTIVSANTPNADLEDLRTEICREVIWYCNEVNWRVELLQLDSFMYLPGPWDDYSLDPIQRRTSLIEGMHHWNSMLLPPDEAIGKDVGFASEDREERCVAALDLMDIMRLWTGGGAWCRIPERLIMLDKELSRMRVANQLMPSLEQILEFEDLLWDHYIRAFVFVFARAPTLPRAFCVDQFRG
;
A
#
# COMPACT_ATOMS: atom_id res chain seq x y z
N MET A 1 -58.13 30.71 -13.95
CA MET A 1 -57.19 31.81 -14.27
C MET A 1 -55.87 31.17 -14.66
N SER A 2 -55.63 31.09 -15.97
CA SER A 2 -54.49 30.43 -16.59
C SER A 2 -53.51 31.51 -17.02
N SER A 3 -52.27 31.44 -16.56
CA SER A 3 -51.21 32.40 -16.93
C SER A 3 -50.15 31.71 -17.77
N LYS A 4 -49.93 32.29 -18.94
CA LYS A 4 -48.95 31.97 -19.98
C LYS A 4 -47.52 32.29 -19.56
N ARG A 5 -46.55 31.59 -20.17
CA ARG A 5 -45.29 32.09 -20.77
C ARG A 5 -44.49 30.88 -21.27
N THR A 6 -44.26 30.65 -22.56
CA THR A 6 -43.47 31.29 -23.64
C THR A 6 -42.33 30.35 -24.05
N ALA A 7 -42.06 30.38 -25.35
CA ALA A 7 -41.26 29.46 -26.14
C ALA A 7 -39.75 29.44 -25.80
N ASP A 8 -39.03 28.39 -26.22
CA ASP A 8 -38.05 28.53 -27.31
C ASP A 8 -37.49 27.19 -27.79
N THR A 9 -36.90 27.30 -28.97
CA THR A 9 -36.66 26.35 -30.06
C THR A 9 -35.46 25.41 -29.88
N ALA A 10 -35.48 24.35 -30.68
CA ALA A 10 -34.56 23.22 -30.82
C ALA A 10 -33.06 23.52 -30.93
N PHE A 11 -32.23 22.56 -30.47
CA PHE A 11 -30.93 22.20 -31.09
C PHE A 11 -30.58 20.71 -30.87
N SER A 12 -30.61 19.98 -31.97
CA SER A 12 -29.71 18.94 -32.46
C SER A 12 -28.84 18.14 -31.48
N ASP A 13 -29.12 16.84 -31.37
CA ASP A 13 -28.23 15.80 -30.84
C ASP A 13 -27.00 15.60 -31.74
N ALA A 14 -25.82 15.89 -31.20
CA ALA A 14 -24.54 15.49 -31.76
C ALA A 14 -23.89 14.43 -30.86
N SER A 15 -24.06 13.18 -31.25
CA SER A 15 -23.30 12.04 -30.72
C SER A 15 -21.81 12.20 -31.06
N THR A 16 -20.97 12.33 -30.04
CA THR A 16 -19.52 12.19 -30.17
C THR A 16 -19.02 11.25 -29.08
N GLY A 17 -18.79 9.99 -29.47
CA GLY A 17 -18.01 9.04 -28.69
C GLY A 17 -16.53 9.39 -28.79
N ALA A 18 -15.89 9.58 -27.64
CA ALA A 18 -14.44 9.67 -27.54
C ALA A 18 -13.90 8.28 -27.16
N GLY A 19 -13.42 7.56 -28.17
CA GLY A 19 -12.68 6.31 -28.01
C GLY A 19 -11.27 6.57 -27.48
N SER A 20 -10.81 5.63 -26.64
CA SER A 20 -9.45 5.55 -26.13
C SER A 20 -8.44 5.33 -27.28
N PRO A 21 -7.28 6.02 -27.30
CA PRO A 21 -6.28 5.81 -28.35
C PRO A 21 -5.54 4.50 -28.13
N GLN A 22 -5.81 3.53 -29.01
CA GLN A 22 -5.06 2.29 -29.16
C GLN A 22 -3.85 2.56 -30.07
N LEU A 23 -2.64 2.53 -29.51
CA LEU A 23 -1.39 2.63 -30.26
C LEU A 23 -1.21 1.41 -31.18
N GLN A 24 -1.56 1.57 -32.46
CA GLN A 24 -1.22 0.64 -33.54
C GLN A 24 0.17 1.00 -34.11
N LEU A 25 1.14 0.11 -33.91
CA LEU A 25 2.40 0.10 -34.63
C LEU A 25 2.19 -0.58 -35.99
N GLY A 26 2.15 0.22 -37.06
CA GLY A 26 2.14 -0.27 -38.44
C GLY A 26 3.53 -0.72 -38.92
N PRO A 27 3.63 -1.73 -39.80
CA PRO A 27 4.90 -2.20 -40.34
C PRO A 27 5.31 -1.39 -41.58
N SER A 28 6.54 -0.89 -41.60
CA SER A 28 7.12 -0.28 -42.81
C SER A 28 7.68 -1.36 -43.73
N GLN A 29 7.03 -1.53 -44.88
CA GLN A 29 7.60 -2.19 -46.05
C GLN A 29 8.70 -1.31 -46.67
N GLY A 30 9.87 -1.89 -46.91
CA GLY A 30 10.94 -1.32 -47.72
C GLY A 30 11.65 -2.43 -48.46
N SER A 31 11.29 -2.62 -49.72
CA SER A 31 11.86 -3.59 -50.66
C SER A 31 13.11 -3.04 -51.35
N GLY A 32 14.14 -3.88 -51.50
CA GLY A 32 15.10 -3.77 -52.61
C GLY A 32 16.55 -4.06 -52.23
N GLY A 33 17.11 -5.13 -52.82
CA GLY A 33 18.56 -5.27 -52.98
C GLY A 33 19.12 -6.67 -52.71
N ASP A 34 19.03 -7.54 -53.71
CA ASP A 34 19.73 -8.83 -53.80
C ASP A 34 21.26 -8.71 -53.63
N ALA A 35 21.85 -9.49 -52.73
CA ALA A 35 23.24 -9.93 -52.83
C ALA A 35 23.46 -11.27 -52.11
N LYS A 36 23.67 -12.31 -52.91
CA LYS A 36 23.96 -13.70 -52.56
C LYS A 36 25.17 -13.85 -51.63
N ARG A 37 25.03 -14.57 -50.51
CA ARG A 37 26.13 -15.27 -49.82
C ARG A 37 25.66 -16.62 -49.25
N PRO A 38 26.28 -17.75 -49.62
CA PRO A 38 25.91 -19.05 -49.06
C PRO A 38 26.63 -19.26 -47.72
N TRP A 39 25.91 -19.12 -46.60
CA TRP A 39 26.41 -19.56 -45.29
C TRP A 39 26.18 -21.07 -45.14
N LYS A 40 27.28 -21.83 -45.24
CA LYS A 40 27.34 -23.24 -44.87
C LYS A 40 26.99 -23.39 -43.39
N LYS A 41 25.83 -23.98 -43.09
CA LYS A 41 25.47 -24.46 -41.75
C LYS A 41 26.26 -25.73 -41.44
N THR A 42 27.34 -25.62 -40.68
CA THR A 42 27.89 -26.74 -39.92
C THR A 42 27.28 -26.70 -38.52
N SER A 43 26.15 -27.39 -38.35
CA SER A 43 25.56 -27.63 -37.03
C SER A 43 26.44 -28.64 -36.27
N LYS A 44 27.43 -28.14 -35.54
CA LYS A 44 28.04 -28.92 -34.46
C LYS A 44 27.01 -29.08 -33.36
N TRP A 45 26.50 -30.29 -33.22
CA TRP A 45 25.75 -30.78 -32.07
C TRP A 45 26.55 -30.50 -30.79
N ARG A 46 26.27 -29.39 -30.14
CA ARG A 46 26.71 -29.13 -28.76
C ARG A 46 25.73 -29.89 -27.88
N GLN A 47 26.11 -31.10 -27.47
CA GLN A 47 25.40 -31.83 -26.43
C GLN A 47 25.26 -30.89 -25.23
N LYS A 48 24.01 -30.51 -24.93
CA LYS A 48 23.67 -29.84 -23.67
C LYS A 48 24.05 -30.82 -22.56
N ALA A 49 25.09 -30.49 -21.81
CA ALA A 49 25.31 -31.11 -20.52
C ALA A 49 24.01 -30.94 -19.69
N PRO A 50 23.57 -31.98 -18.95
CA PRO A 50 22.42 -31.84 -18.08
C PRO A 50 22.72 -30.73 -17.06
N ALA A 51 21.92 -29.67 -17.09
CA ALA A 51 22.01 -28.62 -16.11
C ALA A 51 21.46 -29.17 -14.79
N THR A 52 22.33 -29.75 -13.96
CA THR A 52 22.09 -29.87 -12.52
C THR A 52 22.17 -28.47 -11.95
N SER A 53 21.11 -27.67 -12.12
CA SER A 53 20.94 -26.46 -11.35
C SER A 53 20.33 -26.84 -10.00
N ASP A 54 21.17 -27.30 -9.09
CA ASP A 54 20.94 -27.17 -7.65
C ASP A 54 21.05 -25.68 -7.26
N LYS A 55 20.27 -24.82 -7.91
CA LYS A 55 19.95 -23.54 -7.31
C LYS A 55 18.96 -23.91 -6.21
N PRO A 56 19.26 -23.65 -4.93
CA PRO A 56 18.24 -23.75 -3.90
C PRO A 56 17.07 -22.93 -4.41
N ALA A 57 15.90 -23.55 -4.47
CA ALA A 57 14.67 -22.83 -4.79
C ALA A 57 14.69 -21.59 -3.91
N ASN A 58 14.74 -20.40 -4.52
CA ASN A 58 14.35 -19.20 -3.80
C ASN A 58 12.91 -19.54 -3.39
N HIS A 59 12.72 -19.94 -2.14
CA HIS A 59 11.41 -19.97 -1.55
C HIS A 59 10.94 -18.52 -1.64
N ASP A 60 10.15 -18.22 -2.67
CA ASP A 60 9.43 -16.98 -2.76
C ASP A 60 8.64 -16.90 -1.45
N ARG A 61 9.12 -16.05 -0.53
CA ARG A 61 8.52 -15.89 0.80
C ARG A 61 7.06 -15.55 0.59
N SER A 62 6.17 -16.27 1.28
CA SER A 62 4.76 -15.99 1.19
C SER A 62 4.51 -14.58 1.73
N ARG A 63 3.58 -13.84 1.12
CA ARG A 63 3.14 -12.55 1.68
C ARG A 63 2.40 -12.70 3.01
N PHE A 64 2.09 -13.94 3.42
CA PHE A 64 1.51 -14.27 4.71
C PHE A 64 2.57 -14.61 5.77
N ASP A 65 3.85 -14.66 5.40
CA ASP A 65 4.95 -14.90 6.33
C ASP A 65 5.46 -13.58 6.90
N ASP A 66 5.86 -13.59 8.18
CA ASP A 66 6.48 -12.42 8.79
C ASP A 66 7.87 -12.15 8.18
N ILE A 67 8.23 -10.87 8.09
CA ILE A 67 9.56 -10.43 7.67
C ILE A 67 10.40 -10.24 8.92
N VAL A 68 11.16 -11.28 9.29
CA VAL A 68 12.10 -11.22 10.40
C VAL A 68 13.40 -10.56 9.94
N ASN A 69 13.65 -9.32 10.37
CA ASN A 69 14.86 -8.56 10.09
C ASN A 69 15.04 -7.46 11.17
N ASP A 70 16.29 -7.13 11.53
CA ASP A 70 16.58 -6.14 12.58
C ASP A 70 16.06 -4.73 12.27
N LEU A 71 15.87 -4.39 10.99
CA LEU A 71 15.30 -3.11 10.57
C LEU A 71 13.78 -3.11 10.55
N MET A 72 13.14 -4.28 10.62
CA MET A 72 11.68 -4.35 10.62
C MET A 72 11.14 -3.97 12.00
N PRO A 73 10.08 -3.16 12.06
CA PRO A 73 9.28 -3.06 13.27
C PRO A 73 8.62 -4.42 13.58
N TYR A 74 8.35 -4.66 14.86
CA TYR A 74 7.85 -5.92 15.37
C TYR A 74 6.41 -6.16 14.91
N SER A 75 6.10 -7.42 14.60
CA SER A 75 4.72 -7.82 14.34
C SER A 75 3.91 -7.78 15.63
N ILE A 76 2.68 -7.29 15.54
CA ILE A 76 1.71 -7.43 16.62
C ILE A 76 1.25 -8.90 16.63
N PRO A 77 1.33 -9.63 17.75
CA PRO A 77 1.11 -11.08 17.77
C PRO A 77 -0.28 -11.52 17.27
N SER A 78 -1.33 -10.78 17.61
CA SER A 78 -2.69 -11.06 17.15
C SER A 78 -2.80 -10.91 15.64
N CYS A 79 -2.26 -9.83 15.06
CA CYS A 79 -2.15 -9.63 13.62
C CYS A 79 -1.40 -10.78 12.92
N GLN A 80 -0.22 -11.16 13.43
CA GLN A 80 0.62 -12.18 12.80
C GLN A 80 -0.02 -13.57 12.88
N THR A 81 -0.60 -13.91 14.02
CA THR A 81 -1.28 -15.19 14.23
C THR A 81 -2.47 -15.32 13.27
N ALA A 82 -3.29 -14.28 13.17
CA ALA A 82 -4.40 -14.22 12.22
C ALA A 82 -3.91 -14.31 10.77
N LEU A 83 -2.86 -13.57 10.39
CA LEU A 83 -2.31 -13.59 9.03
C LEU A 83 -1.85 -15.00 8.63
N THR A 84 -1.08 -15.66 9.48
CA THR A 84 -0.60 -17.03 9.24
C THR A 84 -1.77 -18.02 9.17
N ARG A 85 -2.77 -17.92 10.06
CA ARG A 85 -3.97 -18.76 10.06
C ARG A 85 -4.77 -18.61 8.78
N VAL A 86 -5.03 -17.37 8.35
CA VAL A 86 -5.76 -17.09 7.11
C VAL A 86 -4.99 -17.60 5.91
N GLY A 87 -3.68 -17.31 5.81
CA GLY A 87 -2.81 -17.79 4.74
C GLY A 87 -2.83 -19.32 4.59
N ASN A 88 -2.70 -20.04 5.71
CA ASN A 88 -2.78 -21.51 5.75
C ASN A 88 -4.16 -22.02 5.32
N SER A 89 -5.23 -21.36 5.78
CA SER A 89 -6.60 -21.79 5.48
C SER A 89 -6.98 -21.60 4.00
N LEU A 90 -6.56 -20.48 3.39
CA LEU A 90 -6.95 -20.12 2.02
C LEU A 90 -6.01 -20.68 0.96
N LYS A 91 -4.79 -21.08 1.33
CA LYS A 91 -3.74 -21.59 0.42
C LYS A 91 -3.54 -20.63 -0.78
N ILE A 92 -3.54 -19.33 -0.51
CA ILE A 92 -3.34 -18.29 -1.53
C ILE A 92 -1.86 -17.94 -1.58
N THR A 93 -1.29 -18.00 -2.78
CA THR A 93 0.11 -17.66 -3.05
C THR A 93 0.34 -16.18 -3.35
N GLY A 94 -0.72 -15.37 -3.37
CA GLY A 94 -0.68 -13.93 -3.68
C GLY A 94 -0.56 -13.59 -5.17
N SER A 95 -0.54 -14.60 -6.05
CA SER A 95 -0.49 -14.43 -7.52
C SER A 95 -1.87 -14.47 -8.19
N LYS A 96 -2.92 -14.69 -7.41
CA LYS A 96 -4.30 -14.78 -7.92
C LYS A 96 -4.83 -13.37 -8.14
N ARG A 97 -5.55 -13.17 -9.24
CA ARG A 97 -6.35 -11.96 -9.46
C ARG A 97 -7.63 -12.07 -8.65
N SER A 98 -8.09 -10.94 -8.11
CA SER A 98 -9.40 -10.85 -7.49
C SER A 98 -10.50 -11.09 -8.52
N THR A 99 -11.57 -11.73 -8.05
CA THR A 99 -12.83 -11.87 -8.77
C THR A 99 -13.90 -10.93 -8.22
N PHE A 100 -13.55 -10.08 -7.26
CA PHE A 100 -14.47 -9.13 -6.67
C PHE A 100 -14.84 -8.04 -7.69
N PRO A 101 -16.13 -7.66 -7.82
CA PRO A 101 -16.55 -6.66 -8.79
C PRO A 101 -15.78 -5.35 -8.68
N GLU A 102 -15.47 -4.75 -9.82
CA GLU A 102 -14.85 -3.41 -9.93
C GLU A 102 -13.41 -3.30 -9.39
N VAL A 103 -12.82 -4.39 -8.88
CA VAL A 103 -11.41 -4.41 -8.47
C VAL A 103 -10.49 -4.51 -9.71
N ALA A 104 -9.98 -3.36 -10.15
CA ALA A 104 -8.95 -3.24 -11.19
C ALA A 104 -7.51 -3.58 -10.70
N ASP A 105 -6.61 -3.84 -11.66
CA ASP A 105 -5.18 -4.18 -11.42
C ASP A 105 -4.42 -3.11 -10.59
N GLY A 106 -4.89 -1.85 -10.58
CA GLY A 106 -4.29 -0.78 -9.77
C GLY A 106 -4.53 -0.92 -8.26
N HIS A 107 -5.59 -1.60 -7.83
CA HIS A 107 -5.94 -1.71 -6.39
C HIS A 107 -5.06 -2.72 -5.62
N TYR A 108 -4.17 -3.44 -6.31
CA TYR A 108 -3.23 -4.37 -5.69
C TYR A 108 -1.90 -3.69 -5.32
N HIS A 109 -1.81 -2.38 -5.50
CA HIS A 109 -0.56 -1.62 -5.41
C HIS A 109 -0.52 -0.79 -4.12
N TYR A 110 0.64 -0.20 -3.83
CA TYR A 110 0.91 0.47 -2.56
C TYR A 110 1.17 1.95 -2.76
N VAL A 111 0.63 2.77 -1.85
CA VAL A 111 0.91 4.21 -1.80
C VAL A 111 2.27 4.55 -1.19
N MET A 112 2.86 3.61 -0.45
CA MET A 112 4.23 3.65 0.06
C MET A 112 4.98 2.37 -0.34
N PRO A 113 6.31 2.40 -0.46
CA PRO A 113 7.08 1.18 -0.71
C PRO A 113 6.81 0.12 0.38
N GLU A 114 6.62 -1.14 -0.02
CA GLU A 114 6.52 -2.25 0.92
C GLU A 114 7.79 -2.38 1.78
N ALA A 115 7.63 -2.68 3.06
CA ALA A 115 8.74 -2.88 3.98
C ALA A 115 9.78 -3.92 3.49
N ALA A 116 9.31 -4.94 2.76
CA ALA A 116 10.13 -5.96 2.12
C ALA A 116 11.19 -5.41 1.16
N ILE A 117 10.96 -4.24 0.55
CA ILE A 117 11.91 -3.57 -0.35
C ILE A 117 13.17 -3.16 0.42
N PHE A 118 13.02 -2.76 1.68
CA PHE A 118 14.13 -2.32 2.53
C PHE A 118 14.75 -3.49 3.29
N ALA A 119 13.92 -4.23 4.03
CA ALA A 119 14.39 -5.28 4.95
C ALA A 119 15.13 -6.42 4.25
N ASN A 120 14.70 -6.80 3.05
CA ASN A 120 15.32 -7.91 2.30
C ASN A 120 16.49 -7.45 1.40
N HIS A 121 16.83 -6.16 1.39
CA HIS A 121 17.90 -5.68 0.52
C HIS A 121 19.27 -6.05 1.09
N LYS A 122 20.03 -6.84 0.32
CA LYS A 122 21.35 -7.36 0.74
C LYS A 122 22.44 -6.29 0.85
N HIS A 123 22.35 -5.21 0.06
CA HIS A 123 23.38 -4.17 0.01
C HIS A 123 22.98 -3.02 0.92
N GLN A 124 23.72 -2.85 2.01
CA GLN A 124 23.51 -1.79 3.00
C GLN A 124 23.44 -0.41 2.34
N HIS A 125 24.42 -0.06 1.50
CA HIS A 125 24.45 1.24 0.82
C HIS A 125 23.21 1.49 -0.06
N THR A 126 22.76 0.49 -0.83
CA THR A 126 21.54 0.65 -1.65
C THR A 126 20.29 0.80 -0.78
N ARG A 127 20.24 0.11 0.36
CA ARG A 127 19.16 0.27 1.33
C ARG A 127 19.14 1.67 1.95
N THR A 128 20.30 2.17 2.37
CA THR A 128 20.50 3.56 2.84
C THR A 128 20.00 4.54 1.76
N LEU A 129 20.45 4.38 0.52
CA LEU A 129 20.01 5.19 -0.62
C LEU A 129 18.48 5.19 -0.78
N PHE A 130 17.85 4.01 -0.73
CA PHE A 130 16.40 3.89 -0.89
C PHE A 130 15.64 4.62 0.23
N LEU A 131 16.08 4.48 1.47
CA LEU A 131 15.47 5.14 2.62
C LEU A 131 15.65 6.66 2.55
N VAL A 132 16.85 7.14 2.23
CA VAL A 132 17.13 8.58 2.07
C VAL A 132 16.27 9.19 0.95
N ASN A 133 16.17 8.53 -0.19
CA ASN A 133 15.35 9.00 -1.30
C ASN A 133 13.86 8.94 -0.97
N LEU A 134 13.39 7.93 -0.23
CA LEU A 134 12.02 7.91 0.27
C LEU A 134 11.75 9.12 1.16
N VAL A 135 12.63 9.42 2.12
CA VAL A 135 12.49 10.58 3.02
C VAL A 135 12.46 11.90 2.24
N ARG A 136 13.30 12.05 1.21
CA ARG A 136 13.27 13.22 0.31
C ARG A 136 11.97 13.34 -0.49
N LEU A 137 11.39 12.21 -0.90
CA LEU A 137 10.11 12.16 -1.64
C LEU A 137 8.89 12.31 -0.73
N LEU A 138 9.05 12.10 0.58
CA LEU A 138 7.96 12.03 1.54
C LEU A 138 7.01 13.25 1.50
N PRO A 139 7.47 14.51 1.36
CA PRO A 139 6.55 15.64 1.26
C PRO A 139 5.57 15.53 0.08
N LEU A 140 6.05 15.05 -1.07
CA LEU A 140 5.22 14.85 -2.26
C LEU A 140 4.23 13.71 -2.06
N ILE A 141 4.69 12.61 -1.46
CA ILE A 141 3.85 11.44 -1.19
C ILE A 141 2.76 11.79 -0.16
N LYS A 142 3.12 12.50 0.93
CA LYS A 142 2.17 13.00 1.95
C LYS A 142 1.09 13.87 1.31
N CYS A 143 1.47 14.77 0.40
CA CYS A 143 0.54 15.64 -0.34
C CYS A 143 -0.48 14.82 -1.14
N ASN A 144 0.00 13.82 -1.90
CA ASN A 144 -0.83 12.96 -2.71
C ASN A 144 -1.79 12.08 -1.90
N ILE A 145 -1.32 11.51 -0.79
CA ILE A 145 -2.17 10.73 0.13
C ILE A 145 -3.25 11.63 0.75
N GLY A 146 -2.90 12.87 1.07
CA GLY A 146 -3.85 13.86 1.59
C GLY A 146 -5.01 14.18 0.62
N THR A 147 -4.82 13.99 -0.68
CA THR A 147 -5.84 14.27 -1.70
C THR A 147 -6.74 13.09 -2.06
N ILE A 148 -6.51 11.90 -1.52
CA ILE A 148 -7.40 10.75 -1.74
C ILE A 148 -8.78 11.10 -1.18
N LYS A 149 -9.78 11.26 -2.05
CA LYS A 149 -11.18 11.53 -1.68
C LYS A 149 -12.03 10.27 -1.78
N ASN A 150 -11.87 9.55 -2.88
CA ASN A 150 -12.43 8.23 -3.10
C ASN A 150 -11.28 7.22 -3.24
N ALA A 151 -11.05 6.36 -2.23
CA ALA A 151 -9.97 5.38 -2.28
C ALA A 151 -10.19 4.26 -3.33
N LYS A 152 -11.36 4.20 -3.94
CA LYS A 152 -11.60 3.35 -5.12
C LYS A 152 -10.97 3.95 -6.38
N ASP A 153 -11.03 5.27 -6.55
CA ASP A 153 -10.66 5.91 -7.82
C ASP A 153 -9.35 6.73 -7.75
N ASP A 154 -9.02 7.29 -6.58
CA ASP A 154 -7.94 8.29 -6.42
C ASP A 154 -6.60 7.67 -5.98
N MET A 155 -6.52 6.35 -5.88
CA MET A 155 -5.34 5.68 -5.34
C MET A 155 -4.17 5.69 -6.32
N ALA A 156 -3.00 6.14 -5.87
CA ALA A 156 -1.78 6.03 -6.66
C ALA A 156 -1.34 4.56 -6.82
N HIS A 157 -1.21 4.12 -8.06
CA HIS A 157 -1.00 2.73 -8.41
C HIS A 157 0.49 2.41 -8.59
N MET A 158 1.23 2.15 -7.50
CA MET A 158 2.67 1.89 -7.56
C MET A 158 3.05 0.46 -7.15
N THR A 159 3.53 -0.32 -8.14
CA THR A 159 4.05 -1.68 -7.89
C THR A 159 5.37 -1.64 -7.12
N SER A 160 5.72 -2.73 -6.43
CA SER A 160 7.01 -2.86 -5.74
C SER A 160 8.21 -2.69 -6.70
N GLY A 161 8.06 -3.14 -7.96
CA GLY A 161 9.06 -2.96 -9.00
C GLY A 161 9.22 -1.51 -9.43
N LEU A 162 8.12 -0.75 -9.46
CA LEU A 162 8.13 0.68 -9.73
C LEU A 162 8.79 1.46 -8.59
N TRP A 163 8.41 1.16 -7.34
CA TRP A 163 9.03 1.74 -6.14
C TRP A 163 10.55 1.53 -6.11
N ARG A 164 11.05 0.32 -6.39
CA ARG A 164 12.51 0.07 -6.45
C ARG A 164 13.22 0.95 -7.48
N LYS A 165 12.62 1.17 -8.66
CA LYS A 165 13.20 2.06 -9.68
C LYS A 165 13.18 3.51 -9.22
N ILE A 166 12.10 3.91 -8.54
CA ILE A 166 11.93 5.27 -8.02
C ILE A 166 12.97 5.58 -6.94
N LEU A 167 13.09 4.71 -5.96
CA LEU A 167 13.99 4.88 -4.82
C LEU A 167 15.47 4.75 -5.21
N ALA A 168 15.78 4.01 -6.28
CA ALA A 168 17.14 3.95 -6.82
C ALA A 168 17.61 5.27 -7.43
N GLY A 169 16.68 6.17 -7.79
CA GLY A 169 16.97 7.51 -8.31
C GLY A 169 17.90 7.52 -9.53
N PHE A 170 18.54 8.68 -9.74
CA PHE A 170 19.55 8.95 -10.75
C PHE A 170 20.94 9.09 -10.10
N ASP A 171 21.57 8.00 -9.64
CA ASP A 171 23.04 7.98 -9.48
C ASP A 171 23.79 8.54 -10.70
N GLY A 172 24.28 9.77 -10.59
CA GLY A 172 25.05 10.47 -11.64
C GLY A 172 26.40 9.83 -12.01
N LYS A 173 26.79 8.68 -11.45
CA LYS A 173 28.10 8.04 -11.70
C LYS A 173 28.02 6.70 -12.45
N GLY A 174 26.82 6.16 -12.71
CA GLY A 174 26.67 4.79 -13.25
C GLY A 174 25.84 4.64 -14.52
N TYR A 175 25.08 5.66 -14.93
CA TYR A 175 24.15 5.50 -16.04
C TYR A 175 24.79 5.92 -17.35
N LYS A 176 25.00 4.93 -18.22
CA LYS A 176 25.07 5.20 -19.64
C LYS A 176 23.66 5.58 -20.10
N GLU A 177 23.48 6.84 -20.45
CA GLU A 177 22.30 7.29 -21.21
C GLU A 177 22.10 6.39 -22.44
N GLY A 178 20.84 6.16 -22.82
CA GLY A 178 20.49 5.23 -23.91
C GLY A 178 20.55 3.75 -23.55
N THR A 179 20.64 3.39 -22.26
CA THR A 179 20.42 2.00 -21.82
C THR A 179 18.95 1.76 -21.47
N LEU A 180 18.45 0.55 -21.74
CA LEU A 180 17.09 0.12 -21.36
C LEU A 180 16.80 0.35 -19.86
N ALA A 181 17.81 0.20 -19.01
CA ALA A 181 17.67 0.44 -17.57
C ALA A 181 17.42 1.92 -17.24
N ALA A 182 18.03 2.85 -17.98
CA ALA A 182 17.78 4.28 -17.83
C ALA A 182 16.37 4.64 -18.31
N GLU A 183 15.97 4.15 -19.49
CA GLU A 183 14.61 4.34 -20.04
C GLU A 183 13.51 3.84 -19.08
N MET A 184 13.69 2.63 -18.52
CA MET A 184 12.73 2.07 -17.56
C MET A 184 12.62 2.88 -16.26
N ARG A 185 13.66 3.62 -15.87
CA ARG A 185 13.63 4.50 -14.67
C ARG A 185 13.03 5.86 -14.98
N THR A 186 13.35 6.44 -16.13
CA THR A 186 12.69 7.67 -16.61
C THR A 186 11.19 7.45 -16.71
N SER A 187 10.77 6.35 -17.35
CA SER A 187 9.35 5.96 -17.41
C SER A 187 8.76 5.75 -16.00
N ALA A 188 9.52 5.19 -15.06
CA ALA A 188 9.05 5.03 -13.69
C ALA A 188 8.84 6.38 -12.96
N MET A 189 9.72 7.36 -13.19
CA MET A 189 9.57 8.72 -12.68
C MET A 189 8.37 9.41 -13.30
N GLU A 190 8.18 9.28 -14.61
CA GLU A 190 7.05 9.90 -15.32
C GLU A 190 5.72 9.37 -14.78
N VAL A 191 5.60 8.06 -14.57
CA VAL A 191 4.42 7.46 -13.92
C VAL A 191 4.24 7.99 -12.50
N PHE A 192 5.32 8.14 -11.73
CA PHE A 192 5.23 8.71 -10.38
C PHE A 192 4.77 10.17 -10.41
N ILE A 193 5.36 11.01 -11.26
CA ILE A 193 4.97 12.41 -11.44
C ILE A 193 3.52 12.51 -11.92
N GLU A 194 3.09 11.63 -12.82
CA GLU A 194 1.72 11.55 -13.28
C GLU A 194 0.74 11.24 -12.14
N ASN A 195 1.08 10.30 -11.27
CA ASN A 195 0.31 10.04 -10.06
C ASN A 195 0.28 11.25 -9.10
N LEU A 196 1.18 12.22 -9.24
CA LEU A 196 1.21 13.45 -8.44
C LEU A 196 0.49 14.65 -9.11
N LYS A 197 -0.10 14.51 -10.30
CA LYS A 197 -0.58 15.62 -11.15
C LYS A 197 -1.77 16.45 -10.60
N GLY A 198 -2.14 16.33 -9.33
CA GLY A 198 -3.11 17.22 -8.67
C GLY A 198 -2.55 18.55 -8.12
N HIS A 199 -1.22 18.76 -8.14
CA HIS A 199 -0.59 19.71 -7.21
C HIS A 199 0.15 20.92 -7.82
N ASN A 200 0.06 21.19 -9.13
CA ASN A 200 0.73 22.34 -9.79
C ASN A 200 2.24 22.47 -9.54
N LEU A 201 2.89 21.42 -9.03
CA LEU A 201 4.33 21.36 -8.79
C LEU A 201 4.83 20.17 -9.57
N PRO A 202 5.51 20.36 -10.72
CA PRO A 202 6.37 19.32 -11.26
C PRO A 202 7.71 19.41 -10.52
N PRO A 203 7.96 18.60 -9.47
CA PRO A 203 9.29 18.52 -8.91
C PRO A 203 10.22 17.98 -9.99
N ASP A 204 11.31 18.69 -10.26
CA ASP A 204 12.41 18.15 -11.03
C ASP A 204 13.08 17.04 -10.21
N LEU A 205 12.58 15.81 -10.34
CA LEU A 205 13.08 14.64 -9.60
C LEU A 205 14.52 14.28 -9.97
N HIS A 206 15.06 14.80 -11.08
CA HIS A 206 16.48 14.68 -11.40
C HIS A 206 17.35 15.43 -10.38
N LYS A 207 16.79 16.40 -9.66
CA LYS A 207 17.44 17.17 -8.59
C LYS A 207 17.04 16.69 -7.20
N LEU A 208 16.51 15.47 -7.05
CA LEU A 208 16.11 14.94 -5.74
C LEU A 208 17.26 14.98 -4.71
N SER A 209 18.51 14.73 -5.14
CA SER A 209 19.70 14.83 -4.28
C SER A 209 19.98 16.23 -3.72
N ASN A 210 19.43 17.27 -4.36
CA ASN A 210 19.60 18.66 -3.91
C ASN A 210 18.69 18.96 -2.71
N ALA A 211 17.66 18.15 -2.47
CA ALA A 211 16.83 18.26 -1.28
C ALA A 211 17.50 17.58 -0.07
N PRO A 212 17.45 18.19 1.13
CA PRO A 212 17.84 17.49 2.35
C PRO A 212 16.87 16.35 2.64
N ALA A 213 17.36 15.28 3.25
CA ALA A 213 16.50 14.27 3.85
C ALA A 213 16.27 14.67 5.32
N VAL A 214 15.05 15.08 5.63
CA VAL A 214 14.63 15.50 6.98
C VAL A 214 13.62 14.48 7.51
N TRP A 215 13.96 13.82 8.61
CA TRP A 215 13.12 12.85 9.29
C TRP A 215 12.79 13.35 10.70
N ASN A 216 11.50 13.48 11.00
CA ASN A 216 10.99 13.98 12.29
C ASN A 216 11.69 15.27 12.76
N GLY A 217 11.77 16.27 11.87
CA GLY A 217 12.44 17.55 12.13
C GLY A 217 13.98 17.51 12.14
N VAL A 218 14.60 16.33 12.07
CA VAL A 218 16.07 16.17 12.08
C VAL A 218 16.59 15.93 10.66
N THR A 219 17.60 16.71 10.26
CA THR A 219 18.28 16.47 8.98
C THR A 219 19.17 15.24 9.11
N ILE A 220 18.79 14.14 8.45
CA ILE A 220 19.57 12.89 8.45
C ILE A 220 20.58 12.86 7.31
N VAL A 221 20.34 13.61 6.23
CA VAL A 221 21.28 13.83 5.13
C VAL A 221 21.13 15.26 4.62
N SER A 222 22.25 15.99 4.53
CA SER A 222 22.28 17.36 4.05
C SER A 222 21.91 17.46 2.56
N ALA A 223 21.38 18.63 2.18
CA ALA A 223 21.15 18.98 0.78
C ALA A 223 22.42 18.83 -0.06
N ASN A 224 22.26 18.40 -1.32
CA ASN A 224 23.34 18.21 -2.30
C ASN A 224 24.36 17.11 -1.93
N THR A 225 24.10 16.29 -0.91
CA THR A 225 24.93 15.12 -0.60
C THR A 225 24.78 14.10 -1.74
N PRO A 226 25.87 13.78 -2.48
CA PRO A 226 25.81 12.78 -3.55
C PRO A 226 25.47 11.41 -2.98
N ASN A 227 24.70 10.62 -3.74
CA ASN A 227 24.31 9.26 -3.31
C ASN A 227 25.52 8.37 -2.98
N ALA A 228 26.62 8.54 -3.70
CA ALA A 228 27.87 7.79 -3.48
C ALA A 228 28.52 8.08 -2.13
N ASP A 229 28.19 9.22 -1.52
CA ASP A 229 28.79 9.71 -0.28
C ASP A 229 27.83 9.55 0.92
N LEU A 230 26.75 8.80 0.75
CA LEU A 230 25.80 8.51 1.83
C LEU A 230 26.42 7.56 2.86
N GLU A 231 26.48 8.02 4.10
CA GLU A 231 26.76 7.20 5.27
C GLU A 231 25.57 6.32 5.62
N ASP A 232 25.85 5.20 6.30
CA ASP A 232 24.80 4.28 6.72
C ASP A 232 23.88 4.91 7.75
N LEU A 233 22.57 4.83 7.48
CA LEU A 233 21.57 5.29 8.44
C LEU A 233 21.58 4.41 9.69
N ARG A 234 21.36 5.05 10.85
CA ARG A 234 21.12 4.35 12.12
C ARG A 234 19.92 3.40 11.99
N THR A 235 20.03 2.24 12.61
CA THR A 235 19.00 1.19 12.59
C THR A 235 17.65 1.70 13.08
N GLU A 236 17.64 2.57 14.09
CA GLU A 236 16.44 3.14 14.69
C GLU A 236 15.68 4.00 13.67
N ILE A 237 16.39 4.87 12.95
CA ILE A 237 15.82 5.70 11.88
C ILE A 237 15.27 4.81 10.75
N CYS A 238 16.01 3.78 10.35
CA CYS A 238 15.54 2.83 9.35
C CYS A 238 14.22 2.17 9.78
N ARG A 239 14.15 1.73 11.04
CA ARG A 239 12.98 1.07 11.61
C ARG A 239 11.79 2.03 11.70
N GLU A 240 12.00 3.27 12.12
CA GLU A 240 10.95 4.31 12.16
C GLU A 240 10.37 4.59 10.77
N VAL A 241 11.23 4.74 9.75
CA VAL A 241 10.79 4.97 8.36
C VAL A 241 10.00 3.76 7.84
N ILE A 242 10.47 2.55 8.11
CA ILE A 242 9.78 1.31 7.69
C ILE A 242 8.44 1.14 8.44
N TRP A 243 8.40 1.45 9.73
CA TRP A 243 7.17 1.49 10.53
C TRP A 243 6.16 2.46 9.91
N TYR A 244 6.60 3.68 9.60
CA TYR A 244 5.75 4.68 8.97
C TYR A 244 5.19 4.21 7.62
N CYS A 245 6.00 3.53 6.80
CA CYS A 245 5.51 2.93 5.54
C CYS A 245 4.42 1.88 5.77
N ASN A 246 4.62 0.99 6.75
CA ASN A 246 3.63 -0.05 7.06
C ASN A 246 2.33 0.55 7.58
N GLU A 247 2.43 1.50 8.50
CA GLU A 247 1.28 2.18 9.10
C GLU A 247 0.49 2.92 8.02
N VAL A 248 1.13 3.75 7.19
CA VAL A 248 0.46 4.47 6.09
C VAL A 248 -0.19 3.50 5.11
N ASN A 249 0.51 2.45 4.69
CA ASN A 249 -0.06 1.46 3.76
C ASN A 249 -1.28 0.77 4.39
N TRP A 250 -1.22 0.35 5.66
CA TRP A 250 -2.37 -0.27 6.34
C TRP A 250 -3.57 0.68 6.42
N ARG A 251 -3.38 1.93 6.83
CA ARG A 251 -4.47 2.92 6.93
C ARG A 251 -5.16 3.14 5.58
N VAL A 252 -4.36 3.29 4.54
CA VAL A 252 -4.87 3.51 3.18
C VAL A 252 -5.50 2.25 2.60
N GLU A 253 -4.95 1.07 2.87
CA GLU A 253 -5.53 -0.22 2.46
C GLU A 253 -6.86 -0.51 3.19
N LEU A 254 -7.00 -0.12 4.46
CA LEU A 254 -8.27 -0.16 5.18
C LEU A 254 -9.31 0.76 4.52
N LEU A 255 -8.93 2.00 4.20
CA LEU A 255 -9.80 2.94 3.50
C LEU A 255 -10.21 2.42 2.11
N GLN A 256 -9.27 1.78 1.39
CA GLN A 256 -9.55 1.17 0.10
C GLN A 256 -10.50 -0.03 0.25
N LEU A 257 -10.26 -0.93 1.20
CA LEU A 257 -11.16 -2.05 1.48
C LEU A 257 -12.57 -1.55 1.79
N ASP A 258 -12.68 -0.54 2.65
CA ASP A 258 -13.94 0.07 3.04
C ASP A 258 -14.72 0.59 1.84
N SER A 259 -14.05 1.22 0.86
CA SER A 259 -14.70 1.72 -0.36
C SER A 259 -15.34 0.64 -1.25
N PHE A 260 -14.91 -0.62 -1.12
CA PHE A 260 -15.53 -1.76 -1.80
C PHE A 260 -16.58 -2.46 -0.93
N MET A 261 -16.40 -2.43 0.38
CA MET A 261 -17.19 -3.22 1.33
C MET A 261 -18.39 -2.45 1.91
N TYR A 262 -18.29 -1.13 1.99
CA TYR A 262 -19.40 -0.25 2.35
C TYR A 262 -20.29 -0.02 1.13
N LEU A 263 -21.46 -0.67 1.10
CA LEU A 263 -22.53 -0.35 0.15
C LEU A 263 -23.69 0.28 0.92
N PRO A 264 -24.02 1.55 0.67
CA PRO A 264 -25.19 2.15 1.31
C PRO A 264 -26.43 1.33 0.97
N GLY A 265 -27.23 1.03 2.01
CA GLY A 265 -28.45 0.27 1.82
C GLY A 265 -29.44 1.02 0.92
N PRO A 266 -30.29 0.33 0.15
CA PRO A 266 -31.29 0.99 -0.71
C PRO A 266 -32.34 1.80 0.07
N TRP A 267 -32.38 1.64 1.39
CA TRP A 267 -33.29 2.32 2.31
C TRP A 267 -32.56 3.20 3.32
N ASP A 268 -31.26 3.39 3.14
CA ASP A 268 -30.45 4.18 4.06
C ASP A 268 -30.46 5.63 3.58
N ASP A 269 -31.41 6.41 4.09
CA ASP A 269 -31.54 7.85 3.81
C ASP A 269 -30.28 8.66 4.20
N TYR A 270 -29.34 8.01 4.92
CA TYR A 270 -28.05 8.54 5.35
C TYR A 270 -26.86 7.94 4.60
N SER A 271 -27.04 7.53 3.34
CA SER A 271 -25.94 7.05 2.51
C SER A 271 -24.83 8.09 2.41
N LEU A 272 -23.71 7.85 3.10
CA LEU A 272 -22.54 8.72 3.01
C LEU A 272 -21.95 8.66 1.60
N ASP A 273 -21.67 9.82 1.01
CA ASP A 273 -20.84 9.90 -0.20
C ASP A 273 -19.40 9.43 0.10
N PRO A 274 -18.56 9.15 -0.91
CA PRO A 274 -17.20 8.64 -0.67
C PRO A 274 -16.32 9.53 0.23
N ILE A 275 -16.48 10.86 0.15
CA ILE A 275 -15.71 11.82 0.95
C ILE A 275 -16.19 11.80 2.41
N GLN A 276 -17.50 11.79 2.61
CA GLN A 276 -18.11 11.67 3.93
C GLN A 276 -17.76 10.33 4.57
N ARG A 277 -17.82 9.23 3.82
CA ARG A 277 -17.46 7.90 4.32
C ARG A 277 -15.99 7.82 4.71
N ARG A 278 -15.10 8.34 3.87
CA ARG A 278 -13.67 8.48 4.19
C ARG A 278 -13.47 9.24 5.50
N THR A 279 -14.13 10.38 5.66
CA THR A 279 -14.00 11.23 6.84
C THR A 279 -14.47 10.49 8.09
N SER A 280 -15.65 9.86 8.00
CA SER A 280 -16.20 9.02 9.08
C SER A 280 -15.28 7.86 9.47
N LEU A 281 -14.62 7.20 8.51
CA LEU A 281 -13.65 6.13 8.82
C LEU A 281 -12.43 6.67 9.56
N ILE A 282 -11.84 7.76 9.06
CA ILE A 282 -10.65 8.37 9.65
C ILE A 282 -10.92 8.92 11.06
N GLU A 283 -12.09 9.51 11.26
CA GLU A 283 -12.54 10.00 12.58
C GLU A 283 -12.91 8.85 13.53
N GLY A 284 -13.46 7.76 12.99
CA GLY A 284 -13.84 6.58 13.76
C GLY A 284 -12.64 5.81 14.31
N MET A 285 -11.47 5.90 13.66
CA MET A 285 -10.21 5.33 14.15
C MET A 285 -9.52 6.34 15.06
N HIS A 286 -9.87 6.39 16.36
CA HIS A 286 -9.46 7.48 17.25
C HIS A 286 -7.94 7.65 17.35
N HIS A 287 -7.19 6.55 17.40
CA HIS A 287 -5.72 6.57 17.45
C HIS A 287 -5.06 7.10 16.17
N TRP A 288 -5.83 7.37 15.11
CA TRP A 288 -5.33 8.04 13.91
C TRP A 288 -5.28 9.55 14.04
N ASN A 289 -5.85 10.13 15.11
CA ASN A 289 -5.94 11.57 15.33
C ASN A 289 -6.57 12.32 14.14
N SER A 290 -7.62 11.73 13.55
CA SER A 290 -8.32 12.25 12.37
C SER A 290 -7.42 12.45 11.13
N MET A 291 -6.29 11.73 11.05
CA MET A 291 -5.35 11.81 9.93
C MET A 291 -5.05 10.43 9.31
N LEU A 292 -5.03 10.40 7.98
CA LEU A 292 -4.62 9.20 7.23
C LEU A 292 -3.11 8.94 7.33
N LEU A 293 -2.34 10.00 7.60
CA LEU A 293 -0.90 9.93 7.85
C LEU A 293 -0.65 9.92 9.37
N PRO A 294 0.25 9.08 9.90
CA PRO A 294 0.67 9.17 11.28
C PRO A 294 1.24 10.56 11.58
N PRO A 295 0.81 11.21 12.67
CA PRO A 295 1.38 12.49 13.05
C PRO A 295 2.81 12.29 13.58
N ASP A 296 3.62 13.35 13.52
CA ASP A 296 5.05 13.25 13.83
C ASP A 296 5.28 12.79 15.29
N GLU A 297 4.39 13.14 16.22
CA GLU A 297 4.44 12.70 17.62
C GLU A 297 4.15 11.21 17.83
N ALA A 298 3.60 10.51 16.85
CA ALA A 298 3.36 9.06 16.91
C ALA A 298 4.55 8.25 16.39
N ILE A 299 5.48 8.88 15.66
CA ILE A 299 6.65 8.18 15.09
C ILE A 299 7.52 7.62 16.22
N GLY A 300 7.78 6.31 16.15
CA GLY A 300 8.59 5.60 17.14
C GLY A 300 7.86 5.28 18.45
N LYS A 301 6.52 5.42 18.50
CA LYS A 301 5.70 5.06 19.65
C LYS A 301 4.75 3.92 19.33
N ASP A 302 4.49 3.12 20.35
CA ASP A 302 3.46 2.09 20.33
C ASP A 302 2.12 2.70 20.71
N VAL A 303 1.25 2.86 19.70
CA VAL A 303 -0.10 3.45 19.82
C VAL A 303 -1.15 2.52 19.21
N GLY A 304 -2.41 2.73 19.55
CA GLY A 304 -3.53 1.92 19.08
C GLY A 304 -3.34 0.43 19.36
N PHE A 305 -3.33 -0.40 18.32
CA PHE A 305 -3.15 -1.86 18.45
C PHE A 305 -1.80 -2.29 19.05
N ALA A 306 -0.78 -1.44 18.94
CA ALA A 306 0.53 -1.70 19.54
C ALA A 306 0.63 -1.18 20.99
N SER A 307 -0.32 -0.37 21.47
CA SER A 307 -0.19 0.30 22.77
C SER A 307 -0.09 -0.67 23.96
N GLU A 308 0.73 -0.29 24.94
CA GLU A 308 0.78 -0.93 26.27
C GLU A 308 -0.45 -0.59 27.12
N ASP A 309 -1.09 0.55 26.81
CA ASP A 309 -2.32 0.94 27.46
C ASP A 309 -3.46 0.05 26.95
N ARG A 310 -3.96 -0.80 27.85
CA ARG A 310 -5.08 -1.71 27.58
C ARG A 310 -6.33 -0.95 27.16
N GLU A 311 -6.55 0.26 27.66
CA GLU A 311 -7.68 1.08 27.25
C GLU A 311 -7.54 1.51 25.81
N GLU A 312 -6.41 2.14 25.45
CA GLU A 312 -6.13 2.58 24.09
C GLU A 312 -6.21 1.43 23.08
N ARG A 313 -5.61 0.28 23.43
CA ARG A 313 -5.63 -0.92 22.60
C ARG A 313 -7.04 -1.49 22.41
N CYS A 314 -7.83 -1.55 23.48
CA CYS A 314 -9.23 -1.97 23.40
C CYS A 314 -10.06 -0.99 22.54
N VAL A 315 -9.82 0.32 22.67
CA VAL A 315 -10.49 1.34 21.86
C VAL A 315 -10.16 1.14 20.37
N ALA A 316 -8.88 0.97 20.01
CA ALA A 316 -8.48 0.73 18.63
C ALA A 316 -9.15 -0.51 18.02
N ALA A 317 -9.30 -1.59 18.81
CA ALA A 317 -9.98 -2.80 18.37
C ALA A 317 -11.49 -2.60 18.16
N LEU A 318 -12.15 -1.87 19.07
CA LEU A 318 -13.59 -1.53 18.94
C LEU A 318 -13.84 -0.59 17.76
N ASP A 319 -12.96 0.40 17.55
CA ASP A 319 -13.04 1.32 16.42
C ASP A 319 -13.03 0.56 15.08
N LEU A 320 -12.08 -0.38 14.90
CA LEU A 320 -12.03 -1.21 13.70
C LEU A 320 -13.27 -2.10 13.55
N MET A 321 -13.78 -2.66 14.65
CA MET A 321 -15.03 -3.44 14.65
C MET A 321 -16.22 -2.61 14.17
N ASP A 322 -16.33 -1.36 14.62
CA ASP A 322 -17.40 -0.45 14.20
C ASP A 322 -17.32 -0.07 12.72
N ILE A 323 -16.10 0.09 12.17
CA ILE A 323 -15.93 0.22 10.72
C ILE A 323 -16.43 -1.03 9.99
N MET A 324 -16.01 -2.22 10.42
CA MET A 324 -16.37 -3.48 9.75
C MET A 324 -17.87 -3.81 9.83
N ARG A 325 -18.57 -3.35 10.86
CA ARG A 325 -20.04 -3.49 10.99
C ARG A 325 -20.83 -2.84 9.88
N LEU A 326 -20.26 -1.80 9.28
CA LEU A 326 -20.89 -1.05 8.20
C LEU A 326 -20.64 -1.69 6.84
N TRP A 327 -19.87 -2.78 6.78
CA TRP A 327 -19.62 -3.52 5.55
C TRP A 327 -20.79 -4.42 5.17
N THR A 328 -21.38 -4.14 4.02
CA THR A 328 -22.56 -4.84 3.48
C THR A 328 -22.32 -5.43 2.09
N GLY A 329 -21.27 -5.00 1.38
CA GLY A 329 -21.00 -5.33 -0.02
C GLY A 329 -20.37 -6.68 -0.32
N GLY A 330 -19.72 -7.32 0.67
CA GLY A 330 -19.06 -8.62 0.51
C GLY A 330 -19.96 -9.84 0.75
N GLY A 331 -21.26 -9.64 0.97
CA GLY A 331 -22.21 -10.73 1.22
C GLY A 331 -21.80 -11.58 2.43
N ALA A 332 -21.68 -12.90 2.23
CA ALA A 332 -21.30 -13.83 3.30
C ALA A 332 -19.90 -13.55 3.90
N TRP A 333 -19.00 -12.91 3.15
CA TRP A 333 -17.64 -12.59 3.61
C TRP A 333 -17.59 -11.38 4.54
N CYS A 334 -18.60 -10.50 4.50
CA CYS A 334 -18.78 -9.43 5.47
C CYS A 334 -19.44 -9.89 6.77
N ARG A 335 -19.93 -11.13 6.82
CA ARG A 335 -20.67 -11.60 8.00
C ARG A 335 -19.70 -11.78 9.16
N ILE A 336 -19.77 -10.86 10.11
CA ILE A 336 -19.00 -10.90 11.35
C ILE A 336 -19.36 -12.18 12.12
N PRO A 337 -18.36 -12.98 12.58
CA PRO A 337 -18.61 -14.16 13.39
C PRO A 337 -19.39 -13.86 14.68
N GLU A 338 -20.33 -14.73 15.06
CA GLU A 338 -21.16 -14.53 16.25
C GLU A 338 -20.32 -14.34 17.53
N ARG A 339 -19.23 -15.10 17.68
CA ARG A 339 -18.31 -14.95 18.81
C ARG A 339 -17.69 -13.56 18.88
N LEU A 340 -17.29 -13.00 17.73
CA LEU A 340 -16.73 -11.65 17.65
C LEU A 340 -17.78 -10.60 18.04
N ILE A 341 -19.04 -10.76 17.60
CA ILE A 341 -20.16 -9.88 18.00
C ILE A 341 -20.43 -9.95 19.51
N MET A 342 -20.39 -11.15 20.10
CA MET A 342 -20.59 -11.32 21.54
C MET A 342 -19.50 -10.62 22.37
N LEU A 343 -18.23 -10.81 21.98
CA LEU A 343 -17.08 -10.17 22.64
C LEU A 343 -17.14 -8.64 22.51
N ASP A 344 -17.45 -8.12 21.32
CA ASP A 344 -17.63 -6.67 21.14
C ASP A 344 -18.69 -6.12 22.12
N LYS A 345 -19.85 -6.77 22.22
CA LYS A 345 -20.92 -6.34 23.12
C LYS A 345 -20.49 -6.40 24.59
N GLU A 346 -19.66 -7.37 24.96
CA GLU A 346 -19.10 -7.50 26.31
C GLU A 346 -18.12 -6.36 26.60
N LEU A 347 -17.12 -6.15 25.75
CA LEU A 347 -16.10 -5.11 25.91
C LEU A 347 -16.72 -3.70 25.87
N SER A 348 -17.65 -3.46 24.94
CA SER A 348 -18.39 -2.18 24.86
C SER A 348 -19.19 -1.90 26.13
N ARG A 349 -19.85 -2.91 26.69
CA ARG A 349 -20.59 -2.77 27.96
C ARG A 349 -19.66 -2.47 29.13
N MET A 350 -18.51 -3.16 29.22
CA MET A 350 -17.52 -2.90 30.26
C MET A 350 -17.03 -1.45 30.22
N ARG A 351 -16.73 -0.94 29.03
CA ARG A 351 -16.30 0.45 28.79
C ARG A 351 -17.38 1.46 29.18
N VAL A 352 -18.61 1.32 28.69
CA VAL A 352 -19.69 2.29 28.95
C VAL A 352 -20.11 2.29 30.42
N ALA A 353 -20.12 1.13 31.08
CA ALA A 353 -20.54 1.02 32.46
C ALA A 353 -19.50 1.54 33.47
N ASN A 354 -18.37 2.11 33.03
CA ASN A 354 -17.19 2.38 33.85
C ASN A 354 -16.82 1.18 34.74
N GLN A 355 -17.10 -0.03 34.24
CA GLN A 355 -16.78 -1.27 34.92
C GLN A 355 -15.30 -1.59 34.69
N LEU A 356 -14.79 -2.56 35.46
CA LEU A 356 -13.40 -3.00 35.45
C LEU A 356 -12.83 -3.06 34.01
N MET A 357 -11.62 -2.50 33.81
CA MET A 357 -10.92 -2.59 32.53
C MET A 357 -10.81 -4.04 32.06
N PRO A 358 -11.12 -4.35 30.78
CA PRO A 358 -10.95 -5.70 30.25
C PRO A 358 -9.55 -6.27 30.55
N SER A 359 -9.52 -7.57 30.84
CA SER A 359 -8.25 -8.26 30.97
C SER A 359 -7.51 -8.25 29.62
N LEU A 360 -6.17 -8.31 29.67
CA LEU A 360 -5.37 -8.40 28.45
C LEU A 360 -5.76 -9.65 27.62
N GLU A 361 -6.07 -10.76 28.29
CA GLU A 361 -6.51 -12.00 27.64
C GLU A 361 -7.80 -11.82 26.83
N GLN A 362 -8.80 -11.12 27.38
CA GLN A 362 -10.04 -10.81 26.66
C GLN A 362 -9.79 -9.90 25.45
N ILE A 363 -8.92 -8.89 25.59
CA ILE A 363 -8.55 -8.01 24.47
C ILE A 363 -7.85 -8.82 23.38
N LEU A 364 -6.91 -9.70 23.74
CA LEU A 364 -6.19 -10.53 22.78
C LEU A 364 -7.09 -11.54 22.08
N GLU A 365 -8.05 -12.17 22.79
CA GLU A 365 -9.06 -13.04 22.17
C GLU A 365 -9.91 -12.26 21.15
N PHE A 366 -10.35 -11.06 21.53
CA PHE A 366 -11.12 -10.19 20.65
C PHE A 366 -10.33 -9.80 19.40
N GLU A 367 -9.08 -9.33 19.57
CA GLU A 367 -8.20 -8.97 18.47
C GLU A 367 -7.91 -10.13 17.53
N ASP A 368 -7.67 -11.33 18.03
CA ASP A 368 -7.37 -12.50 17.19
C ASP A 368 -8.52 -12.81 16.22
N LEU A 369 -9.77 -12.74 16.70
CA LEU A 369 -10.96 -12.91 15.87
C LEU A 369 -11.21 -11.71 14.94
N LEU A 370 -10.96 -10.49 15.42
CA LEU A 370 -11.07 -9.25 14.67
C LEU A 370 -10.15 -9.25 13.47
N TRP A 371 -8.86 -9.56 13.68
CA TRP A 371 -7.85 -9.62 12.63
C TRP A 371 -8.09 -10.77 11.66
N ASP A 372 -8.54 -11.94 12.11
CA ASP A 372 -8.90 -13.04 11.20
C ASP A 372 -10.05 -12.60 10.26
N HIS A 373 -11.06 -11.91 10.78
CA HIS A 373 -12.16 -11.37 9.96
C HIS A 373 -11.67 -10.29 8.97
N TYR A 374 -10.93 -9.28 9.45
CA TYR A 374 -10.37 -8.21 8.61
C TYR A 374 -9.51 -8.77 7.46
N ILE A 375 -8.58 -9.69 7.78
CA ILE A 375 -7.66 -10.25 6.79
C ILE A 375 -8.44 -11.10 5.77
N ARG A 376 -9.44 -11.88 6.18
CA ARG A 376 -10.29 -12.63 5.24
C ARG A 376 -11.08 -11.71 4.30
N ALA A 377 -11.67 -10.65 4.84
CA ALA A 377 -12.37 -9.64 4.05
C ALA A 377 -11.42 -9.00 3.03
N PHE A 378 -10.23 -8.60 3.47
CA PHE A 378 -9.21 -8.03 2.58
C PHE A 378 -8.78 -9.01 1.48
N VAL A 379 -8.46 -10.26 1.84
CA VAL A 379 -8.03 -11.28 0.88
C VAL A 379 -9.16 -11.64 -0.08
N PHE A 380 -10.43 -11.60 0.35
CA PHE A 380 -11.57 -11.80 -0.53
C PHE A 380 -11.66 -10.71 -1.60
N VAL A 381 -11.48 -9.44 -1.22
CA VAL A 381 -11.56 -8.30 -2.14
C VAL A 381 -10.31 -8.17 -3.02
N PHE A 382 -9.11 -8.38 -2.49
CA PHE A 382 -7.86 -8.08 -3.20
C PHE A 382 -6.98 -9.30 -3.52
N ALA A 383 -7.39 -10.52 -3.17
CA ALA A 383 -6.66 -11.77 -3.44
C ALA A 383 -5.18 -11.79 -3.00
N ARG A 384 -4.80 -10.93 -2.04
CA ARG A 384 -3.45 -10.82 -1.46
C ARG A 384 -3.54 -10.52 0.04
N ALA A 385 -2.44 -10.71 0.76
CA ALA A 385 -2.33 -10.27 2.14
C ALA A 385 -2.37 -8.72 2.25
N PRO A 386 -3.01 -8.16 3.28
CA PRO A 386 -2.89 -6.74 3.63
C PRO A 386 -1.54 -6.44 4.26
N THR A 387 -1.16 -5.17 4.23
CA THR A 387 -0.19 -4.60 5.16
C THR A 387 -0.86 -4.52 6.53
N LEU A 388 -0.13 -4.90 7.58
CA LEU A 388 -0.64 -4.89 8.95
C LEU A 388 0.13 -3.87 9.79
N PRO A 389 -0.52 -3.26 10.79
CA PRO A 389 0.17 -2.38 11.74
C PRO A 389 1.26 -3.16 12.47
N ARG A 390 2.27 -2.42 12.94
CA ARG A 390 3.48 -2.96 13.55
C ARG A 390 3.78 -2.21 14.84
N ALA A 391 4.38 -2.90 15.79
CA ALA A 391 4.89 -2.31 17.01
C ALA A 391 6.37 -1.89 16.84
N PHE A 392 6.77 -0.86 17.55
CA PHE A 392 8.12 -0.34 17.57
C PHE A 392 8.97 -0.97 18.69
N CYS A 393 8.42 -1.21 19.89
CA CYS A 393 9.16 -1.79 21.02
C CYS A 393 8.95 -3.31 21.16
N VAL A 394 10.00 -4.02 21.59
CA VAL A 394 10.02 -5.49 21.76
C VAL A 394 9.38 -5.94 23.07
N ASP A 395 9.59 -5.16 24.12
CA ASP A 395 9.48 -5.64 25.51
C ASP A 395 8.05 -6.06 25.87
N GLN A 396 7.07 -5.59 25.10
CA GLN A 396 5.64 -5.86 25.25
C GLN A 396 5.22 -7.28 24.86
N PHE A 397 6.00 -7.99 24.04
CA PHE A 397 5.61 -9.28 23.47
C PHE A 397 6.47 -10.46 23.93
N ARG A 398 7.35 -10.24 24.91
CA ARG A 398 8.21 -11.28 25.51
C ARG A 398 7.66 -11.88 26.81
N GLY A 399 6.38 -11.66 27.09
CA GLY A 399 5.66 -12.21 28.26
C GLY A 399 5.41 -13.71 28.19
#